data_AF-E4WTV1-F1
#
_entry.id   AF-E4WTV1-F1
#
_cell.length_a   1.000
_cell.length_b   1.000
_cell.length_c   1.000
_cell.angle_alpha   90.00
_cell.angle_beta   90.00
_cell.angle_gamma   90.00
#
_symmetry.space_group_name_H-M   'P 1'
#
loop_
_entity.id
_entity.type
_entity.pdbx_description
1 polymer ?
#
loop_
_entity_poly.entity_id
_entity_poly.type
_entity_poly.pdbx_seq_one_letter_code
_entity_poly.pdbx_strand_id
1 'polypeptide(L)'
;MPKLGTSLQIEQFFQVRFCAVKDKGKRGFSADDFYNISQHVVYYEMESSNIWFYWINARSDLLPTLAKKLKKDIRRPQDYRCVISGCSFSFFFSFEIESIESFFEVSGFNPLRICDLKRLEIALQKDIELYQLKDSPNIKLLQKLKPKFKNNPLRLLIDDNVNDLDAIINPIHIIYNERIIAQDRACKNVGCYFTGTNMARHEHSCALEKSPIISVQTSYGQRTDIIFELVKHKFLPSEALEYRKTTFLTFDIETFERESEETTASTVMHASHHVLSIAIGSNCGYEKVIIREDDSPEAAKKIVADFVRELQMQIETMRCLPDYFYKTAEKLQEKIDSMEKSQKRSKFQQLLRKLEQYLKVDVFGFNSAKFDIPVLAPYLLPQLQEHCGKLSVIKKGTSFFLVETDICSFKDVLNLTTPISLSGYLKQNRIAEEKGIWPYSLYRSVAEIKKCEDFPAYEEFYSELKQQNIPRELYDENRKIFNVEKWKNPEYTMVDWLKRYNLLDCNPLAHAIDRAFGNFQKVFKMDPSMSLSLP
;
A
#
# COMPACT_ATOMS: atom_id res chain seq x y z
N MET A 1 -29.73 -31.22 -27.78
CA MET A 1 -29.82 -32.12 -26.60
C MET A 1 -30.50 -31.37 -25.47
N PRO A 2 -31.40 -32.03 -24.72
CA PRO A 2 -32.48 -31.38 -23.97
C PRO A 2 -32.07 -30.93 -22.56
N LYS A 3 -32.76 -29.91 -22.05
CA LYS A 3 -32.78 -29.54 -20.63
C LYS A 3 -33.41 -30.67 -19.80
N LEU A 4 -32.64 -31.24 -18.89
CA LEU A 4 -33.01 -32.11 -17.77
C LEU A 4 -32.18 -31.58 -16.58
N GLY A 5 -32.63 -31.27 -15.38
CA GLY A 5 -33.91 -31.37 -14.67
C GLY A 5 -33.57 -31.14 -13.20
N THR A 6 -33.53 -29.90 -12.73
CA THR A 6 -33.09 -29.53 -11.36
C THR A 6 -34.20 -29.61 -10.31
N SER A 7 -35.44 -29.94 -10.67
CA SER A 7 -36.54 -30.09 -9.70
C SER A 7 -36.54 -31.45 -8.98
N LEU A 8 -35.88 -32.48 -9.53
CA LEU A 8 -35.95 -33.83 -8.98
C LEU A 8 -35.02 -34.12 -7.79
N GLN A 9 -34.10 -33.22 -7.43
CA GLN A 9 -33.19 -33.44 -6.28
C GLN A 9 -33.68 -32.80 -4.96
N ILE A 10 -34.61 -31.85 -5.00
CA ILE A 10 -35.20 -31.25 -3.78
C ILE A 10 -36.34 -32.13 -3.23
N GLU A 11 -37.13 -32.75 -4.10
CA GLU A 11 -38.26 -33.61 -3.72
C GLU A 11 -37.85 -34.89 -2.97
N GLN A 12 -36.59 -35.35 -3.15
CA GLN A 12 -36.06 -36.50 -2.40
C GLN A 12 -35.56 -36.13 -0.99
N PHE A 13 -35.29 -34.85 -0.70
CA PHE A 13 -34.82 -34.40 0.61
C PHE A 13 -35.94 -33.85 1.50
N PHE A 14 -37.03 -33.35 0.92
CA PHE A 14 -38.13 -32.73 1.65
C PHE A 14 -39.45 -33.12 0.95
N GLN A 15 -40.24 -34.01 1.54
CA GLN A 15 -41.56 -34.39 1.01
C GLN A 15 -42.52 -33.17 0.97
N VAL A 16 -42.43 -32.33 -0.06
CA VAL A 16 -43.29 -31.14 -0.24
C VAL A 16 -43.82 -31.12 -1.66
N ARG A 17 -45.15 -31.05 -1.83
CA ARG A 17 -45.81 -30.75 -3.12
C ARG A 17 -46.43 -29.37 -3.08
N PHE A 18 -46.13 -28.54 -4.08
CA PHE A 18 -46.74 -27.23 -4.26
C PHE A 18 -48.11 -27.34 -4.95
N CYS A 19 -49.15 -26.75 -4.38
CA CYS A 19 -50.45 -26.60 -5.05
C CYS A 19 -50.54 -25.27 -5.78
N ALA A 20 -50.94 -25.30 -7.06
CA ALA A 20 -51.23 -24.09 -7.84
C ALA A 20 -52.69 -23.65 -7.63
N VAL A 21 -52.89 -22.39 -7.23
CA VAL A 21 -54.24 -21.79 -7.18
C VAL A 21 -54.55 -21.14 -8.53
N LYS A 22 -55.62 -21.58 -9.19
CA LYS A 22 -56.22 -20.91 -10.35
C LYS A 22 -57.40 -20.09 -9.85
N ASP A 23 -57.43 -18.80 -10.16
CA ASP A 23 -58.67 -18.02 -10.03
C ASP A 23 -59.22 -17.57 -11.39
N LYS A 24 -60.54 -17.71 -11.52
CA LYS A 24 -61.38 -17.37 -12.66
C LYS A 24 -61.99 -15.99 -12.41
N GLY A 25 -61.46 -14.96 -13.07
CA GLY A 25 -62.24 -13.77 -13.43
C GLY A 25 -61.69 -12.42 -12.94
N LYS A 26 -61.45 -11.55 -13.93
CA LYS A 26 -61.19 -10.10 -13.87
C LYS A 26 -59.78 -9.65 -13.45
N ARG A 27 -58.95 -9.56 -14.51
CA ARG A 27 -57.86 -8.62 -14.83
C ARG A 27 -57.07 -7.97 -13.67
N GLY A 28 -55.85 -8.48 -13.52
CA GLY A 28 -54.65 -7.64 -13.41
C GLY A 28 -53.90 -7.70 -12.09
N PHE A 29 -53.04 -8.73 -11.93
CA PHE A 29 -51.86 -8.63 -11.08
C PHE A 29 -50.63 -8.58 -11.99
N SER A 30 -49.71 -7.67 -11.69
CA SER A 30 -48.41 -7.58 -12.36
C SER A 30 -47.45 -8.64 -11.82
N ALA A 31 -46.38 -8.95 -12.55
CA ALA A 31 -45.36 -9.89 -12.08
C ALA A 31 -44.71 -9.46 -10.74
N ASP A 32 -44.74 -8.16 -10.41
CA ASP A 32 -44.21 -7.60 -9.17
C ASP A 32 -45.12 -7.88 -7.96
N ASP A 33 -46.42 -8.09 -8.18
CA ASP A 33 -47.34 -8.48 -7.12
C ASP A 33 -47.10 -9.94 -6.68
N PHE A 34 -46.66 -10.80 -7.60
CA PHE A 34 -46.26 -12.17 -7.30
C PHE A 34 -44.94 -12.24 -6.53
N TYR A 35 -44.00 -11.33 -6.82
CA TYR A 35 -42.71 -11.29 -6.13
C TYR A 35 -42.87 -10.91 -4.66
N ASN A 36 -43.79 -10.00 -4.34
CA ASN A 36 -44.07 -9.60 -2.95
C ASN A 36 -44.83 -10.67 -2.14
N ILE A 37 -45.63 -11.52 -2.78
CA ILE A 37 -46.33 -12.63 -2.09
C ILE A 37 -45.39 -13.84 -1.90
N SER A 38 -44.39 -14.01 -2.77
CA SER A 38 -43.41 -15.11 -2.70
C SER A 38 -42.41 -15.06 -1.53
N GLN A 39 -42.45 -14.03 -0.67
CA GLN A 39 -41.71 -14.02 0.60
C GLN A 39 -42.46 -14.63 1.78
N HIS A 40 -43.62 -15.25 1.53
CA HIS A 40 -44.42 -15.90 2.56
C HIS A 40 -44.65 -17.38 2.20
N VAL A 41 -44.23 -18.27 3.10
CA VAL A 41 -44.38 -19.72 2.95
C VAL A 41 -45.83 -20.10 3.29
N VAL A 42 -46.49 -20.84 2.39
CA VAL A 42 -47.79 -21.48 2.66
C VAL A 42 -47.54 -22.96 2.90
N TYR A 43 -47.97 -23.48 4.04
CA TYR A 43 -47.99 -24.92 4.33
C TYR A 43 -49.40 -25.48 4.12
N TYR A 44 -49.48 -26.69 3.59
CA TYR A 44 -50.70 -27.50 3.56
C TYR A 44 -50.37 -28.91 4.02
N GLU A 45 -51.08 -29.39 5.04
CA GLU A 45 -50.97 -30.77 5.52
C GLU A 45 -52.21 -31.55 5.04
N MET A 46 -52.00 -32.59 4.22
CA MET A 46 -53.10 -33.31 3.57
C MET A 46 -53.95 -34.15 4.52
N GLU A 47 -53.45 -34.52 5.69
CA GLU A 47 -54.13 -35.48 6.57
C GLU A 47 -55.07 -34.84 7.59
N SER A 48 -55.01 -33.52 7.80
CA SER A 48 -55.73 -32.85 8.88
C SER A 48 -56.87 -31.91 8.44
N SER A 49 -57.18 -31.80 7.13
CA SER A 49 -58.27 -30.98 6.54
C SER A 49 -58.31 -29.51 6.96
N ASN A 50 -57.29 -29.00 7.65
CA ASN A 50 -57.21 -27.64 8.15
C ASN A 50 -56.19 -26.83 7.36
N ILE A 51 -56.59 -25.63 6.94
CA ILE A 51 -55.72 -24.66 6.26
C ILE A 51 -55.28 -23.63 7.29
N TRP A 52 -53.97 -23.53 7.51
CA TRP A 52 -53.38 -22.54 8.41
C TRP A 52 -52.76 -21.39 7.61
N PHE A 53 -53.07 -20.15 8.00
CA PHE A 53 -52.48 -18.94 7.42
C PHE A 53 -51.54 -18.32 8.45
N TYR A 54 -50.25 -18.19 8.13
CA TYR A 54 -49.31 -17.40 8.91
C TYR A 54 -48.96 -16.13 8.16
N TRP A 55 -49.14 -14.98 8.82
CA TRP A 55 -48.88 -13.66 8.27
C TRP A 55 -47.66 -13.07 8.95
N ILE A 56 -46.55 -12.90 8.22
CA ILE A 56 -45.28 -12.43 8.79
C ILE A 56 -44.72 -11.30 7.92
N ASN A 57 -45.28 -10.10 8.05
CA ASN A 57 -44.57 -8.81 8.10
C ASN A 57 -45.57 -7.66 8.01
N ALA A 58 -45.67 -6.86 9.06
CA ALA A 58 -45.98 -5.45 8.89
C ALA A 58 -45.02 -4.67 9.77
N ARG A 59 -44.13 -3.93 9.12
CA ARG A 59 -43.47 -2.76 9.73
C ARG A 59 -44.51 -1.98 10.54
N SER A 60 -44.22 -1.72 11.81
CA SER A 60 -45.17 -1.15 12.80
C SER A 60 -45.84 0.15 12.35
N ASP A 61 -45.20 0.88 11.45
CA ASP A 61 -45.61 2.15 10.82
C ASP A 61 -46.66 1.98 9.71
N LEU A 62 -46.86 0.77 9.16
CA LEU A 62 -47.86 0.50 8.11
C LEU A 62 -49.21 0.00 8.67
N LEU A 63 -49.25 -0.44 9.92
CA LEU A 63 -50.44 -0.98 10.59
C LEU A 63 -51.63 0.02 10.65
N PRO A 64 -51.45 1.31 10.98
CA PRO A 64 -52.56 2.27 11.00
C PRO A 64 -53.13 2.55 9.60
N THR A 65 -52.27 2.52 8.57
CA THR A 65 -52.62 2.78 7.17
C THR A 65 -53.35 1.59 6.55
N LEU A 66 -52.95 0.36 6.88
CA LEU A 66 -53.66 -0.87 6.50
C LEU A 66 -54.98 -1.04 7.27
N ALA A 67 -55.01 -0.74 8.57
CA ALA A 67 -56.24 -0.81 9.37
C ALA A 67 -57.31 0.20 8.90
N LYS A 68 -56.90 1.35 8.37
CA LYS A 68 -57.80 2.31 7.69
C LYS A 68 -58.36 1.76 6.37
N LYS A 69 -57.58 0.96 5.62
CA LYS A 69 -57.99 0.35 4.34
C LYS A 69 -58.83 -0.93 4.51
N LEU A 70 -58.58 -1.72 5.56
CA LEU A 70 -59.23 -3.01 5.82
C LEU A 70 -60.57 -2.91 6.58
N LYS A 71 -61.03 -1.70 6.91
CA LYS A 71 -62.28 -1.47 7.65
C LYS A 71 -63.58 -1.86 6.93
N LYS A 72 -63.53 -2.46 5.73
CA LYS A 72 -64.75 -2.69 4.93
C LYS A 72 -65.35 -4.08 4.96
N ASP A 73 -64.63 -5.16 5.29
CA ASP A 73 -65.28 -6.47 5.46
C ASP A 73 -64.32 -7.42 6.17
N ILE A 74 -64.69 -7.88 7.36
CA ILE A 74 -64.47 -9.24 7.91
C ILE A 74 -65.10 -9.25 9.31
N ARG A 75 -66.17 -10.05 9.45
CA ARG A 75 -66.85 -10.32 10.73
C ARG A 75 -65.98 -11.26 11.58
N ARG A 76 -65.91 -11.00 12.89
CA ARG A 76 -65.22 -11.86 13.88
C ARG A 76 -65.86 -13.26 13.95
N PRO A 77 -65.07 -14.31 14.21
CA PRO A 77 -65.58 -15.44 14.99
C PRO A 77 -64.71 -15.74 16.22
N GLN A 78 -65.41 -15.86 17.34
CA GLN A 78 -65.03 -16.54 18.58
C GLN A 78 -65.08 -18.08 18.36
N ASP A 79 -64.53 -18.82 19.32
CA ASP A 79 -64.66 -20.27 19.55
C ASP A 79 -63.70 -21.22 18.82
N TYR A 80 -62.54 -21.49 19.43
CA TYR A 80 -61.98 -22.84 19.52
C TYR A 80 -61.31 -23.07 20.90
N ARG A 81 -61.91 -23.95 21.71
CA ARG A 81 -61.31 -24.60 22.89
C ARG A 81 -60.48 -25.78 22.40
N CYS A 82 -59.23 -25.92 22.85
CA CYS A 82 -58.44 -27.14 22.67
C CYS A 82 -58.52 -28.00 23.95
N VAL A 83 -59.10 -29.19 23.80
CA VAL A 83 -59.15 -30.26 24.80
C VAL A 83 -57.91 -31.13 24.59
N ILE A 84 -57.10 -31.29 25.64
CA ILE A 84 -55.91 -32.16 25.67
C ILE A 84 -56.29 -33.43 26.44
N SER A 85 -56.04 -34.62 25.88
CA SER A 85 -56.06 -35.87 26.63
C SER A 85 -54.91 -36.80 26.20
N GLY A 86 -54.07 -37.18 27.17
CA GLY A 86 -53.20 -38.36 27.06
C GLY A 86 -51.76 -38.20 27.55
N CYS A 87 -51.56 -38.17 28.88
CA CYS A 87 -50.34 -38.47 29.66
C CYS A 87 -49.07 -37.60 29.40
N SER A 88 -48.81 -36.55 30.18
CA SER A 88 -48.27 -36.47 31.56
C SER A 88 -46.74 -36.59 31.69
N PHE A 89 -46.06 -35.48 31.95
CA PHE A 89 -45.51 -35.22 33.29
C PHE A 89 -45.23 -33.74 33.51
N SER A 90 -45.58 -33.33 34.71
CA SER A 90 -45.64 -32.01 35.32
C SER A 90 -44.29 -31.53 35.85
N PHE A 91 -43.93 -30.27 35.60
CA PHE A 91 -43.51 -29.34 36.65
C PHE A 91 -43.85 -27.91 36.21
N PHE A 92 -44.72 -27.26 36.97
CA PHE A 92 -44.98 -25.83 36.87
C PHE A 92 -43.76 -25.09 37.43
N PHE A 93 -43.04 -24.36 36.59
CA PHE A 93 -42.39 -23.12 36.99
C PHE A 93 -43.03 -22.00 36.18
N SER A 94 -43.64 -21.05 36.88
CA SER A 94 -43.94 -19.73 36.34
C SER A 94 -42.61 -19.04 36.05
N PHE A 95 -42.13 -19.11 34.81
CA PHE A 95 -41.08 -18.21 34.36
C PHE A 95 -41.74 -16.99 33.71
N GLU A 96 -41.41 -15.83 34.25
CA GLU A 96 -41.73 -14.53 33.67
C GLU A 96 -41.34 -14.50 32.20
N ILE A 97 -42.29 -14.02 31.40
CA ILE A 97 -42.25 -13.93 29.95
C ILE A 97 -41.25 -12.83 29.55
N GLU A 98 -39.95 -13.14 29.53
CA GLU A 98 -38.93 -12.27 28.92
C GLU A 98 -37.88 -13.01 28.07
N SER A 99 -37.80 -14.35 28.12
CA SER A 99 -36.74 -15.10 27.43
C SER A 99 -37.12 -15.77 26.10
N ILE A 100 -38.41 -15.80 25.72
CA ILE A 100 -38.91 -16.60 24.57
C ILE A 100 -38.83 -15.87 23.20
N GLU A 101 -38.62 -14.54 23.14
CA GLU A 101 -38.66 -13.80 21.84
C GLU A 101 -37.31 -13.74 21.08
N SER A 102 -36.32 -14.52 21.49
CA SER A 102 -34.92 -14.30 21.10
C SER A 102 -34.40 -15.24 20.01
N PHE A 103 -34.95 -16.47 19.94
CA PHE A 103 -34.46 -17.55 19.10
C PHE A 103 -35.62 -18.34 18.49
N PHE A 104 -35.46 -18.84 17.25
CA PHE A 104 -36.36 -19.85 16.68
C PHE A 104 -35.69 -21.22 16.75
N GLU A 105 -36.37 -22.18 17.35
CA GLU A 105 -35.99 -23.60 17.31
C GLU A 105 -36.65 -24.27 16.11
N VAL A 106 -35.85 -24.95 15.30
CA VAL A 106 -36.35 -25.73 14.16
C VAL A 106 -36.10 -27.22 14.43
N SER A 107 -37.17 -27.98 14.65
CA SER A 107 -37.13 -29.42 14.92
C SER A 107 -37.60 -30.25 13.71
N GLY A 108 -37.14 -31.50 13.59
CA GLY A 108 -37.52 -32.42 12.51
C GLY A 108 -36.63 -32.41 11.25
N PHE A 109 -35.46 -31.76 11.30
CA PHE A 109 -34.49 -31.76 10.20
C PHE A 109 -33.49 -32.93 10.29
N ASN A 110 -32.92 -33.32 9.14
CA ASN A 110 -31.75 -34.20 9.11
C ASN A 110 -30.58 -33.56 9.91
N PRO A 111 -29.82 -34.35 10.68
CA PRO A 111 -28.74 -33.84 11.52
C PRO A 111 -27.73 -33.02 10.70
N LEU A 112 -27.57 -31.74 11.03
CA LEU A 112 -26.67 -30.81 10.33
C LEU A 112 -25.30 -30.81 11.00
N ARG A 113 -24.23 -31.20 10.31
CA ARG A 113 -22.86 -31.09 10.84
C ARG A 113 -22.25 -29.74 10.52
N ILE A 114 -21.31 -29.28 11.35
CA ILE A 114 -20.59 -28.01 11.10
C ILE A 114 -19.88 -28.03 9.74
N CYS A 115 -19.29 -29.16 9.36
CA CYS A 115 -18.63 -29.31 8.07
C CYS A 115 -19.57 -29.10 6.85
N ASP A 116 -20.89 -29.29 7.04
CA ASP A 116 -21.91 -29.10 6.03
C ASP A 116 -22.39 -27.63 5.90
N LEU A 117 -22.00 -26.73 6.81
CA LEU A 117 -22.42 -25.31 6.78
C LEU A 117 -22.00 -24.58 5.50
N LYS A 118 -20.84 -24.90 4.92
CA LYS A 118 -20.40 -24.30 3.64
C LYS A 118 -21.35 -24.65 2.49
N ARG A 119 -21.91 -25.86 2.49
CA ARG A 119 -22.90 -26.28 1.48
C ARG A 119 -24.20 -25.52 1.69
N LEU A 120 -24.58 -25.30 2.94
CA LEU A 120 -25.76 -24.53 3.31
C LEU A 120 -25.62 -23.05 2.92
N GLU A 121 -24.46 -22.42 3.13
CA GLU A 121 -24.16 -21.05 2.66
C GLU A 121 -24.42 -20.89 1.15
N ILE A 122 -23.92 -21.86 0.36
CA ILE A 122 -24.06 -21.84 -1.11
C ILE A 122 -25.52 -22.06 -1.52
N ALA A 123 -26.21 -23.00 -0.87
CA ALA A 123 -27.62 -23.30 -1.17
C ALA A 123 -28.56 -22.14 -0.81
N LEU A 124 -28.29 -21.45 0.31
CA LEU A 124 -29.11 -20.34 0.79
C LEU A 124 -28.70 -18.98 0.21
N GLN A 125 -27.54 -18.89 -0.45
CA GLN A 125 -26.95 -17.62 -0.92
C GLN A 125 -26.86 -16.58 0.21
N LYS A 126 -26.46 -17.03 1.40
CA LYS A 126 -26.29 -16.24 2.62
C LYS A 126 -25.07 -16.72 3.39
N ASP A 127 -24.32 -15.79 3.96
CA ASP A 127 -23.24 -16.10 4.89
C ASP A 127 -23.83 -16.67 6.19
N ILE A 128 -23.13 -17.58 6.87
CA ILE A 128 -23.57 -18.12 8.17
C ILE A 128 -22.61 -17.64 9.26
N GLU A 129 -23.16 -17.05 10.33
CA GLU A 129 -22.42 -16.65 11.53
C GLU A 129 -22.76 -17.59 12.69
N LEU A 130 -21.72 -18.08 13.37
CA LEU A 130 -21.87 -18.99 14.53
C LEU A 130 -21.64 -18.24 15.83
N TYR A 131 -22.61 -18.35 16.72
CA TYR A 131 -22.63 -17.75 18.04
C TYR A 131 -22.71 -18.82 19.11
N GLN A 132 -22.03 -18.62 20.24
CA GLN A 132 -22.07 -19.50 21.40
C GLN A 132 -22.58 -18.73 22.61
N LEU A 133 -23.46 -19.36 23.39
CA LEU A 133 -23.91 -18.81 24.65
C LEU A 133 -22.82 -19.04 25.70
N LYS A 134 -22.12 -18.01 26.19
CA LYS A 134 -21.00 -18.21 27.11
C LYS A 134 -21.43 -18.18 28.58
N ASP A 135 -22.34 -17.27 28.92
CA ASP A 135 -22.95 -17.08 30.24
C ASP A 135 -24.25 -16.27 30.01
N SER A 136 -25.39 -16.62 30.58
CA SER A 136 -26.64 -15.85 30.37
C SER A 136 -26.48 -14.39 30.82
N PRO A 137 -26.69 -13.33 29.98
CA PRO A 137 -27.23 -13.29 28.60
C PRO A 137 -26.18 -12.97 27.50
N ASN A 138 -24.89 -13.16 27.78
CA ASN A 138 -23.80 -12.81 26.88
C ASN A 138 -23.53 -13.89 25.82
N ILE A 139 -23.82 -13.55 24.56
CA ILE A 139 -23.50 -14.36 23.39
C ILE A 139 -22.12 -13.96 22.85
N LYS A 140 -21.24 -14.94 22.62
CA LYS A 140 -19.93 -14.77 22.00
C LYS A 140 -19.97 -15.19 20.53
N LEU A 141 -19.45 -14.34 19.64
CA LEU A 141 -19.21 -14.73 18.25
C LEU A 141 -18.01 -15.69 18.19
N LEU A 142 -18.24 -16.91 17.70
CA LEU A 142 -17.18 -17.90 17.51
C LEU A 142 -16.44 -17.72 16.20
N GLN A 143 -17.18 -17.34 15.15
CA GLN A 143 -16.61 -17.21 13.82
C GLN A 143 -17.24 -16.05 13.06
N LYS A 144 -16.43 -15.01 12.81
CA LYS A 144 -16.76 -13.94 11.86
C LYS A 144 -16.12 -14.26 10.52
N LEU A 145 -16.91 -14.69 9.54
CA LEU A 145 -16.43 -14.88 8.18
C LEU A 145 -16.42 -13.54 7.42
N LYS A 146 -15.49 -13.39 6.48
CA LYS A 146 -15.57 -12.27 5.52
C LYS A 146 -16.84 -12.47 4.67
N PRO A 147 -17.68 -11.44 4.50
CA PRO A 147 -18.94 -11.57 3.78
C PRO A 147 -18.68 -11.98 2.33
N LYS A 148 -19.33 -13.05 1.88
CA LYS A 148 -19.28 -13.53 0.48
C LYS A 148 -20.55 -13.15 -0.27
N PHE A 149 -21.69 -13.02 0.42
CA PHE A 149 -22.98 -12.76 -0.19
C PHE A 149 -23.47 -11.34 0.16
N LYS A 150 -24.31 -10.75 -0.71
CA LYS A 150 -24.86 -9.40 -0.49
C LYS A 150 -25.98 -9.35 0.56
N ASN A 151 -26.48 -10.50 0.99
CA ASN A 151 -27.61 -10.64 1.92
C ASN A 151 -27.15 -10.66 3.38
N ASN A 152 -28.04 -10.29 4.31
CA ASN A 152 -27.76 -10.41 5.74
C ASN A 152 -27.44 -11.88 6.11
N PRO A 153 -26.42 -12.11 6.94
CA PRO A 153 -26.01 -13.44 7.33
C PRO A 153 -27.11 -14.14 8.14
N LEU A 154 -27.20 -15.46 7.99
CA LEU A 154 -27.97 -16.32 8.87
C LEU A 154 -27.16 -16.56 10.14
N ARG A 155 -27.73 -16.23 11.30
CA ARG A 155 -27.03 -16.31 12.59
C ARG A 155 -27.54 -17.52 13.36
N LEU A 156 -26.64 -18.45 13.66
CA LEU A 156 -26.96 -19.67 14.38
C LEU A 156 -26.34 -19.63 15.78
N LEU A 157 -27.12 -20.03 16.78
CA LEU A 157 -26.65 -20.27 18.13
C LEU A 157 -26.31 -21.75 18.28
N ILE A 158 -25.11 -22.05 18.77
CA ILE A 158 -24.65 -23.41 19.10
C ILE A 158 -24.40 -23.53 20.60
N ASP A 159 -24.71 -24.71 21.15
CA ASP A 159 -24.46 -25.03 22.56
C ASP A 159 -22.98 -25.25 22.86
N ASP A 160 -22.62 -25.14 24.14
CA ASP A 160 -21.27 -24.91 24.65
C ASP A 160 -20.19 -25.98 24.32
N ASN A 161 -20.56 -27.09 23.70
CA ASN A 161 -19.69 -28.26 23.55
C ASN A 161 -19.13 -28.49 22.14
N VAL A 162 -19.15 -27.47 21.29
CA VAL A 162 -18.87 -27.68 19.87
C VAL A 162 -17.55 -27.04 19.42
N ASN A 163 -16.44 -27.75 19.70
CA ASN A 163 -15.13 -27.49 19.09
C ASN A 163 -14.77 -28.53 18.01
N ASP A 164 -15.66 -29.48 17.72
CA ASP A 164 -15.46 -30.55 16.75
C ASP A 164 -16.22 -30.25 15.45
N LEU A 165 -15.55 -30.34 14.29
CA LEU A 165 -16.12 -30.10 12.96
C LEU A 165 -17.16 -31.14 12.55
N ASP A 166 -17.16 -32.31 13.19
CA ASP A 166 -18.13 -33.39 12.95
C ASP A 166 -19.32 -33.35 13.91
N ALA A 167 -19.36 -32.38 14.83
CA ALA A 167 -20.48 -32.22 15.75
C ALA A 167 -21.79 -31.93 15.00
N ILE A 168 -22.85 -32.60 15.47
CA ILE A 168 -24.21 -32.45 14.96
C ILE A 168 -24.87 -31.27 15.70
N ILE A 169 -25.35 -30.29 14.94
CA ILE A 169 -26.17 -29.19 15.41
C ILE A 169 -27.62 -29.65 15.38
N ASN A 170 -28.17 -29.99 16.56
CA ASN A 170 -29.57 -30.35 16.72
C ASN A 170 -30.03 -30.08 18.16
N PRO A 171 -31.07 -29.25 18.40
CA PRO A 171 -31.84 -28.50 17.40
C PRO A 171 -31.06 -27.30 16.82
N ILE A 172 -31.54 -26.76 15.70
CA ILE A 172 -30.95 -25.54 15.11
C ILE A 172 -31.62 -24.32 15.73
N HIS A 173 -30.86 -23.51 16.47
CA HIS A 173 -31.31 -22.25 17.03
C HIS A 173 -30.90 -21.08 16.13
N ILE A 174 -31.87 -20.34 15.60
CA ILE A 174 -31.62 -19.16 14.77
C ILE A 174 -31.79 -17.89 15.60
N ILE A 175 -30.77 -17.02 15.61
CA ILE A 175 -30.84 -15.71 16.26
C ILE A 175 -31.60 -14.75 15.35
N TYR A 176 -32.80 -14.36 15.77
CA TYR A 176 -33.64 -13.42 15.03
C TYR A 176 -33.54 -11.98 15.59
N ASN A 177 -33.37 -11.84 16.91
CA ASN A 177 -33.26 -10.54 17.54
C ASN A 177 -31.79 -10.09 17.65
N GLU A 178 -31.36 -9.21 16.75
CA GLU A 178 -29.98 -8.68 16.72
C GLU A 178 -29.60 -7.88 17.98
N ARG A 179 -30.57 -7.43 18.80
CA ARG A 179 -30.30 -6.66 20.03
C ARG A 179 -29.60 -7.48 21.12
N ILE A 180 -29.60 -8.80 20.99
CA ILE A 180 -28.99 -9.75 21.93
C ILE A 180 -27.51 -9.94 21.62
N ILE A 181 -27.09 -9.63 20.40
CA ILE A 181 -25.69 -9.62 20.00
C ILE A 181 -25.06 -8.34 20.55
N ALA A 182 -24.00 -8.48 21.35
CA ALA A 182 -23.27 -7.33 21.87
C ALA A 182 -22.75 -6.46 20.72
N GLN A 183 -23.34 -5.27 20.55
CA GLN A 183 -22.90 -4.33 19.52
C GLN A 183 -21.62 -3.64 19.97
N ASP A 184 -20.59 -3.66 19.11
CA ASP A 184 -19.38 -2.86 19.32
C ASP A 184 -19.78 -1.38 19.39
N ARG A 185 -19.65 -0.78 20.58
CA ARG A 185 -19.89 0.65 20.75
C ARG A 185 -18.67 1.39 20.20
N ALA A 186 -18.90 2.34 19.30
CA ALA A 186 -17.89 3.28 18.84
C ALA A 186 -17.88 4.52 19.74
N CYS A 187 -16.71 5.09 19.98
CA CYS A 187 -16.60 6.35 20.70
C CYS A 187 -17.31 7.47 19.92
N LYS A 188 -18.05 8.33 20.64
CA LYS A 188 -18.79 9.45 20.05
C LYS A 188 -17.93 10.71 19.82
N ASN A 189 -16.69 10.73 20.30
CA ASN A 189 -15.80 11.87 20.13
C ASN A 189 -15.27 11.95 18.69
N VAL A 190 -15.40 13.14 18.08
CA VAL A 190 -14.91 13.43 16.73
C VAL A 190 -13.39 13.23 16.70
N GLY A 191 -12.91 12.35 15.82
CA GLY A 191 -11.49 12.01 15.67
C GLY A 191 -11.01 10.81 16.49
N CYS A 192 -11.88 10.16 17.27
CA CYS A 192 -11.56 8.93 17.98
C CYS A 192 -12.04 7.70 17.20
N TYR A 193 -11.15 6.72 17.00
CA TYR A 193 -11.43 5.48 16.28
C TYR A 193 -11.62 4.26 17.19
N PHE A 194 -11.81 4.48 18.50
CA PHE A 194 -11.96 3.39 19.45
C PHE A 194 -13.33 2.69 19.31
N THR A 195 -13.29 1.36 19.16
CA THR A 195 -14.47 0.49 19.14
C THR A 195 -14.26 -0.66 20.13
N GLY A 196 -15.21 -0.90 21.03
CA GLY A 196 -15.14 -2.05 21.94
C GLY A 196 -16.10 -1.98 23.12
N THR A 197 -15.98 -2.96 24.01
CA THR A 197 -16.89 -3.16 25.15
C THR A 197 -16.55 -2.29 26.37
N ASN A 198 -15.31 -1.83 26.51
CA ASN A 198 -14.83 -1.01 27.64
C ASN A 198 -15.00 0.51 27.42
N MET A 199 -16.20 0.92 26.99
CA MET A 199 -16.48 2.31 26.63
C MET A 199 -16.30 3.30 27.79
N ALA A 200 -16.73 2.94 29.00
CA ALA A 200 -16.64 3.85 30.16
C ALA A 200 -15.20 4.25 30.52
N ARG A 201 -14.25 3.31 30.41
CA ARG A 201 -12.82 3.59 30.64
C ARG A 201 -12.25 4.50 29.56
N HIS A 202 -12.62 4.24 28.31
CA HIS A 202 -12.18 5.03 27.17
C HIS A 202 -12.77 6.45 27.18
N GLU A 203 -14.06 6.62 27.48
CA GLU A 203 -14.72 7.94 27.55
C GLU A 203 -14.05 8.83 28.62
N HIS A 204 -13.61 8.23 29.73
CA HIS A 204 -12.89 8.95 30.78
C HIS A 204 -11.54 9.52 30.32
N SER A 205 -10.77 8.78 29.50
CA SER A 205 -9.49 9.25 28.96
C SER A 205 -9.65 10.10 27.69
N CYS A 206 -10.64 9.79 26.85
CA CYS A 206 -10.87 10.45 25.56
C CYS A 206 -11.33 11.91 25.71
N ALA A 207 -12.00 12.25 26.82
CA ALA A 207 -12.35 13.64 27.13
C ALA A 207 -11.15 14.51 27.57
N LEU A 208 -10.05 13.88 28.02
CA LEU A 208 -8.89 14.56 28.60
C LEU A 208 -7.77 14.81 27.56
N GLU A 209 -7.72 14.04 26.48
CA GLU A 209 -6.64 14.10 25.50
C GLU A 209 -6.99 14.97 24.29
N LYS A 210 -6.89 16.29 24.45
CA LYS A 210 -6.45 17.19 23.37
C LYS A 210 -4.93 17.35 23.38
N SER A 211 -4.20 16.36 23.88
CA SER A 211 -2.74 16.37 23.79
C SER A 211 -2.40 16.24 22.30
N PRO A 212 -1.66 17.20 21.70
CA PRO A 212 -1.12 16.96 20.38
C PRO A 212 -0.34 15.64 20.44
N ILE A 213 -0.56 14.75 19.47
CA ILE A 213 0.27 13.55 19.33
C ILE A 213 1.67 14.08 18.98
N ILE A 214 2.53 14.22 19.99
CA ILE A 214 3.93 14.58 19.81
C ILE A 214 4.64 13.27 19.49
N SER A 215 4.94 13.04 18.22
CA SER A 215 5.82 11.95 17.82
C SER A 215 7.24 12.28 18.27
N VAL A 216 7.76 11.50 19.22
CA VAL A 216 9.16 11.53 19.63
C VAL A 216 9.89 10.39 18.93
N GLN A 217 10.92 10.70 18.16
CA GLN A 217 11.82 9.68 17.64
C GLN A 217 12.86 9.34 18.72
N THR A 218 12.91 8.07 19.11
CA THR A 218 13.84 7.56 20.12
C THR A 218 14.72 6.49 19.49
N SER A 219 16.03 6.56 19.69
CA SER A 219 16.98 5.53 19.28
C SER A 219 17.05 4.40 20.31
N TYR A 220 17.05 3.15 19.87
CA TYR A 220 17.27 1.97 20.73
C TYR A 220 18.51 1.20 20.26
N GLY A 221 19.31 0.68 21.18
CA GLY A 221 20.51 -0.13 20.87
C GLY A 221 21.85 0.54 21.21
N GLN A 222 22.94 -0.21 21.06
CA GLN A 222 24.31 0.30 21.21
C GLN A 222 24.87 0.71 19.84
N ARG A 223 25.60 1.82 19.82
CA ARG A 223 26.32 2.31 18.63
C ARG A 223 27.43 1.32 18.25
N THR A 224 27.40 0.79 17.04
CA THR A 224 28.36 -0.23 16.54
C THR A 224 28.97 0.12 15.17
N ASP A 225 28.86 1.38 14.76
CA ASP A 225 29.45 1.82 13.48
C ASP A 225 30.99 1.85 13.53
N ILE A 226 31.56 2.00 12.33
CA ILE A 226 33.01 1.94 12.12
C ILE A 226 33.76 3.05 12.84
N ILE A 227 33.15 4.25 12.95
CA ILE A 227 33.78 5.39 13.61
C ILE A 227 33.88 5.10 15.10
N PHE A 228 32.81 4.58 15.69
CA PHE A 228 32.82 4.14 17.08
C PHE A 228 33.91 3.09 17.37
N GLU A 229 34.03 2.05 16.53
CA GLU A 229 35.07 1.03 16.71
C GLU A 229 36.49 1.59 16.52
N LEU A 230 36.71 2.49 15.56
CA LEU A 230 38.00 3.14 15.34
C LEU A 230 38.39 4.07 16.50
N VAL A 231 37.44 4.82 17.08
CA VAL A 231 37.65 5.64 18.28
C VAL A 231 37.96 4.76 19.50
N LYS A 232 37.20 3.68 19.69
CA LYS A 232 37.43 2.69 20.76
C LYS A 232 38.83 2.07 20.69
N HIS A 233 39.33 1.83 19.49
CA HIS A 233 40.69 1.33 19.25
C HIS A 233 41.77 2.43 19.23
N LYS A 234 41.41 3.68 19.52
CA LYS A 234 42.29 4.87 19.54
C LYS A 234 42.95 5.20 18.20
N PHE A 235 42.30 4.83 17.11
CA PHE A 235 42.74 5.18 15.75
C PHE A 235 42.17 6.53 15.30
N LEU A 236 40.95 6.87 15.73
CA LEU A 236 40.31 8.16 15.49
C LEU A 236 40.19 8.95 16.81
N PRO A 237 40.20 10.30 16.74
CA PRO A 237 39.92 11.14 17.89
C PRO A 237 38.45 11.07 18.28
N SER A 238 38.12 11.36 19.54
CA SER A 238 36.74 11.30 20.06
C SER A 238 35.76 12.25 19.35
N GLU A 239 36.25 13.37 18.82
CA GLU A 239 35.46 14.32 18.04
C GLU A 239 34.89 13.70 16.74
N ALA A 240 35.52 12.66 16.20
CA ALA A 240 35.04 11.96 15.02
C ALA A 240 33.65 11.34 15.23
N LEU A 241 33.25 11.06 16.48
CA LEU A 241 31.93 10.53 16.80
C LEU A 241 30.79 11.48 16.43
N GLU A 242 31.04 12.78 16.41
CA GLU A 242 30.07 13.81 16.04
C GLU A 242 30.19 14.24 14.57
N TYR A 243 31.23 13.78 13.87
CA TYR A 243 31.41 14.04 12.45
C TYR A 243 30.38 13.28 11.62
N ARG A 244 29.85 13.96 10.60
CA ARG A 244 29.05 13.39 9.52
C ARG A 244 29.62 13.91 8.21
N LYS A 245 29.67 13.06 7.20
CA LYS A 245 30.00 13.46 5.85
C LYS A 245 28.92 14.42 5.31
N THR A 246 29.35 15.62 4.98
CA THR A 246 28.48 16.70 4.49
C THR A 246 28.78 17.09 3.06
N THR A 247 29.54 16.30 2.32
CA THR A 247 29.87 16.60 0.93
C THR A 247 29.67 15.37 0.09
N PHE A 248 28.83 15.50 -0.92
CA PHE A 248 28.49 14.46 -1.88
C PHE A 248 27.96 15.13 -3.16
N LEU A 249 27.94 14.35 -4.23
CA LEU A 249 27.39 14.76 -5.51
C LEU A 249 26.01 14.12 -5.70
N THR A 250 25.15 14.79 -6.43
CA THR A 250 23.92 14.22 -6.98
C THR A 250 24.00 14.21 -8.50
N PHE A 251 23.26 13.30 -9.12
CA PHE A 251 23.08 13.31 -10.57
C PHE A 251 21.68 12.82 -10.93
N ASP A 252 21.27 13.21 -12.13
CA ASP A 252 20.01 12.84 -12.76
C ASP A 252 20.23 12.87 -14.29
N ILE A 253 19.46 12.07 -15.04
CA ILE A 253 19.53 12.07 -16.50
C ILE A 253 18.17 12.30 -17.12
N GLU A 254 18.17 12.96 -18.27
CA GLU A 254 17.05 12.86 -19.19
C GLU A 254 17.37 11.97 -20.36
N THR A 255 16.32 11.39 -20.93
CA THR A 255 16.40 10.48 -22.08
C THR A 255 15.39 10.87 -23.13
N PHE A 256 15.65 10.50 -24.38
CA PHE A 256 14.63 10.45 -25.42
C PHE A 256 14.32 9.00 -25.78
N GLU A 257 13.09 8.75 -26.20
CA GLU A 257 12.61 7.42 -26.54
C GLU A 257 12.85 7.13 -28.03
N ARG A 258 13.32 5.91 -28.31
CA ARG A 258 13.36 5.37 -29.66
C ARG A 258 12.53 4.10 -29.67
N GLU A 259 11.43 4.14 -30.41
CA GLU A 259 10.55 2.99 -30.62
C GLU A 259 11.37 1.77 -31.06
N SER A 260 11.21 0.68 -30.32
CA SER A 260 11.86 -0.60 -30.59
C SER A 260 10.92 -1.69 -30.10
N GLU A 261 10.23 -2.37 -31.03
CA GLU A 261 9.37 -3.50 -30.68
C GLU A 261 10.21 -4.78 -30.57
N GLU A 262 10.79 -5.01 -29.39
CA GLU A 262 11.47 -6.27 -29.08
C GLU A 262 10.58 -7.12 -28.18
N THR A 263 10.06 -8.23 -28.73
CA THR A 263 9.22 -9.16 -27.97
C THR A 263 10.04 -10.36 -27.52
N THR A 264 10.12 -10.53 -26.19
CA THR A 264 10.58 -11.77 -25.56
C THR A 264 9.38 -12.64 -25.16
N ALA A 265 9.62 -13.88 -24.71
CA ALA A 265 8.56 -14.81 -24.33
C ALA A 265 7.61 -14.29 -23.22
N SER A 266 8.02 -13.27 -22.45
CA SER A 266 7.25 -12.72 -21.33
C SER A 266 7.13 -11.19 -21.31
N THR A 267 7.88 -10.47 -22.14
CA THR A 267 7.97 -8.99 -22.10
C THR A 267 8.05 -8.43 -23.50
N VAL A 268 7.24 -7.40 -23.78
CA VAL A 268 7.36 -6.57 -24.98
C VAL A 268 8.05 -5.28 -24.56
N MET A 269 9.22 -5.01 -25.13
CA MET A 269 9.82 -3.68 -25.11
C MET A 269 9.14 -2.85 -26.19
N HIS A 270 8.62 -1.69 -25.83
CA HIS A 270 7.97 -0.75 -26.76
C HIS A 270 8.96 0.34 -27.23
N ALA A 271 9.89 0.73 -26.36
CA ALA A 271 10.88 1.75 -26.66
C ALA A 271 12.19 1.48 -25.92
N SER A 272 13.27 2.02 -26.48
CA SER A 272 14.59 2.09 -25.87
C SER A 272 14.88 3.53 -25.46
N HIS A 273 15.39 3.72 -24.25
CA HIS A 273 15.77 5.04 -23.73
C HIS A 273 17.22 5.33 -24.08
N HIS A 274 17.46 6.48 -24.69
CA HIS A 274 18.80 6.96 -25.05
C HIS A 274 19.13 8.21 -24.25
N VAL A 275 20.32 8.25 -23.66
CA VAL A 275 20.77 9.41 -22.88
C VAL A 275 20.73 10.69 -23.71
N LEU A 276 20.16 11.75 -23.12
CA LEU A 276 20.00 13.07 -23.71
C LEU A 276 20.83 14.12 -22.97
N SER A 277 20.73 14.15 -21.64
CA SER A 277 21.47 15.05 -20.77
C SER A 277 21.83 14.35 -19.47
N ILE A 278 22.87 14.87 -18.82
CA ILE A 278 23.29 14.46 -17.48
C ILE A 278 23.45 15.71 -16.64
N ALA A 279 22.69 15.77 -15.55
CA ALA A 279 22.75 16.82 -14.55
C ALA A 279 23.65 16.37 -13.39
N ILE A 280 24.41 17.31 -12.84
CA ILE A 280 25.23 17.12 -11.66
C ILE A 280 24.88 18.23 -10.68
N GLY A 281 24.55 17.85 -9.46
CA GLY A 281 24.34 18.76 -8.35
C GLY A 281 25.27 18.45 -7.19
N SER A 282 25.32 19.35 -6.22
CA SER A 282 25.92 19.09 -4.91
C SER A 282 25.20 19.86 -3.83
N ASN A 283 25.34 19.40 -2.59
CA ASN A 283 24.80 20.13 -1.45
C ASN A 283 25.65 21.35 -1.05
N CYS A 284 26.75 21.62 -1.75
CA CYS A 284 27.58 22.83 -1.60
C CYS A 284 27.37 23.85 -2.73
N GLY A 285 26.32 23.68 -3.55
CA GLY A 285 25.92 24.66 -4.58
C GLY A 285 26.66 24.52 -5.91
N TYR A 286 27.27 23.36 -6.18
CA TYR A 286 27.81 23.07 -7.50
C TYR A 286 26.72 22.50 -8.39
N GLU A 287 26.62 23.03 -9.62
CA GLU A 287 25.59 22.64 -10.59
C GLU A 287 26.18 22.62 -11.99
N LYS A 288 25.91 21.55 -12.75
CA LYS A 288 26.26 21.49 -14.17
C LYS A 288 25.32 20.55 -14.92
N VAL A 289 24.98 20.93 -16.14
CA VAL A 289 24.25 20.07 -17.07
C VAL A 289 25.09 19.88 -18.31
N ILE A 290 25.28 18.63 -18.70
CA ILE A 290 25.96 18.24 -19.93
C ILE A 290 24.89 17.71 -20.88
N ILE A 291 24.86 18.22 -22.11
CA ILE A 291 23.86 17.82 -23.11
C ILE A 291 24.57 17.09 -24.23
N ARG A 292 23.92 16.05 -24.74
CA ARG A 292 24.42 15.24 -25.83
C ARG A 292 24.48 16.08 -27.10
N GLU A 293 25.54 15.90 -27.89
CA GLU A 293 25.76 16.71 -29.09
C GLU A 293 24.86 16.29 -30.25
N ASP A 294 24.71 14.99 -30.48
CA ASP A 294 23.89 14.41 -31.52
C ASP A 294 23.54 12.94 -31.19
N ASP A 295 22.80 12.27 -32.08
CA ASP A 295 22.32 10.91 -31.87
C ASP A 295 23.38 9.83 -32.11
N SER A 296 24.63 10.19 -32.42
CA SER A 296 25.70 9.22 -32.68
C SER A 296 26.11 8.46 -31.41
N PRO A 297 26.58 7.20 -31.54
CA PRO A 297 27.19 6.47 -30.42
C PRO A 297 28.41 7.18 -29.83
N GLU A 298 29.16 7.92 -30.65
CA GLU A 298 30.33 8.70 -30.23
C GLU A 298 29.91 9.85 -29.31
N ALA A 299 28.82 10.56 -29.64
CA ALA A 299 28.28 11.59 -28.76
C ALA A 299 27.76 11.02 -27.43
N ALA A 300 27.17 9.81 -27.43
CA ALA A 300 26.77 9.11 -26.20
C ALA A 300 27.97 8.74 -25.33
N LYS A 301 29.07 8.27 -25.93
CA LYS A 301 30.33 8.03 -25.20
C LYS A 301 30.90 9.34 -24.67
N LYS A 302 30.91 10.40 -25.48
CA LYS A 302 31.48 11.70 -25.13
C LYS A 302 30.76 12.35 -23.95
N ILE A 303 29.42 12.39 -23.94
CA ILE A 303 28.67 12.96 -22.81
C ILE A 303 28.98 12.23 -21.50
N VAL A 304 29.10 10.89 -21.54
CA VAL A 304 29.43 10.11 -20.33
C VAL A 304 30.90 10.29 -19.93
N ALA A 305 31.83 10.41 -20.87
CA ALA A 305 33.22 10.75 -20.60
C ALA A 305 33.35 12.14 -19.97
N ASP A 306 32.62 13.12 -20.49
CA ASP A 306 32.55 14.49 -19.96
C ASP A 306 31.95 14.49 -18.54
N PHE A 307 30.94 13.66 -18.29
CA PHE A 307 30.39 13.43 -16.94
C PHE A 307 31.41 12.85 -15.97
N VAL A 308 32.12 11.77 -16.33
CA VAL A 308 33.15 11.17 -15.45
C VAL A 308 34.28 12.15 -15.17
N ARG A 309 34.75 12.89 -16.17
CA ARG A 309 35.79 13.91 -15.99
C ARG A 309 35.35 15.00 -15.03
N GLU A 310 34.09 15.43 -15.14
CA GLU A 310 33.53 16.40 -14.23
C GLU A 310 33.43 15.87 -12.80
N LEU A 311 32.97 14.62 -12.62
CA LEU A 311 32.96 13.98 -11.30
C LEU A 311 34.36 13.97 -10.68
N GLN A 312 35.40 13.61 -11.43
CA GLN A 312 36.78 13.60 -10.92
C GLN A 312 37.21 14.97 -10.43
N MET A 313 37.02 16.01 -11.25
CA MET A 313 37.38 17.38 -10.91
C MET A 313 36.65 17.86 -9.66
N GLN A 314 35.35 17.56 -9.55
CA GLN A 314 34.57 17.91 -8.37
C GLN A 314 34.99 17.10 -7.14
N ILE A 315 35.27 15.81 -7.27
CA ILE A 315 35.75 14.96 -6.16
C ILE A 315 37.07 15.48 -5.60
N GLU A 316 38.01 15.88 -6.46
CA GLU A 316 39.28 16.46 -6.04
C GLU A 316 39.09 17.80 -5.31
N THR A 317 38.18 18.64 -5.82
CA THR A 317 37.86 19.94 -5.21
C THR A 317 37.09 19.79 -3.89
N MET A 318 36.25 18.76 -3.77
CA MET A 318 35.35 18.49 -2.64
C MET A 318 35.96 17.60 -1.55
N ARG A 319 37.26 17.28 -1.60
CA ARG A 319 37.95 16.52 -0.53
C ARG A 319 37.93 17.30 0.79
N CYS A 320 36.82 17.18 1.52
CA CYS A 320 36.52 17.92 2.74
C CYS A 320 36.48 17.03 3.99
N LEU A 321 36.88 15.75 3.88
CA LEU A 321 37.03 14.89 5.04
C LEU A 321 38.22 15.38 5.88
N PRO A 322 38.09 15.48 7.21
CA PRO A 322 39.20 15.81 8.08
C PRO A 322 40.42 14.90 7.87
N ASP A 323 41.61 15.49 7.84
CA ASP A 323 42.90 14.81 7.63
C ASP A 323 43.10 13.56 8.50
N TYR A 324 42.53 13.55 9.71
CA TYR A 324 42.66 12.44 10.61
C TYR A 324 42.09 11.15 10.01
N PHE A 325 41.06 11.19 9.14
CA PHE A 325 40.52 9.99 8.50
C PHE A 325 41.54 9.33 7.56
N TYR A 326 42.22 10.14 6.74
CA TYR A 326 43.27 9.67 5.82
C TYR A 326 44.48 9.13 6.58
N LYS A 327 44.96 9.88 7.58
CA LYS A 327 46.06 9.45 8.46
C LYS A 327 45.72 8.17 9.22
N THR A 328 44.46 7.97 9.58
CA THR A 328 44.02 6.74 10.23
C THR A 328 44.08 5.54 9.29
N ALA A 329 43.71 5.70 8.01
CA ALA A 329 43.82 4.63 7.03
C ALA A 329 45.29 4.18 6.87
N GLU A 330 46.22 5.13 6.74
CA GLU A 330 47.67 4.87 6.67
C GLU A 330 48.17 4.13 7.93
N LYS A 331 47.89 4.65 9.13
CA LYS A 331 48.29 4.02 10.40
C LYS A 331 47.71 2.62 10.57
N LEU A 332 46.48 2.40 10.12
CA LEU A 332 45.82 1.10 10.22
C LEU A 332 46.46 0.10 9.26
N GLN A 333 46.82 0.53 8.05
CA GLN A 333 47.56 -0.26 7.07
C GLN A 333 48.96 -0.65 7.59
N GLU A 334 49.75 0.30 8.08
CA GLU A 334 51.08 0.04 8.67
C GLU A 334 51.01 -0.99 9.81
N LYS A 335 50.02 -0.84 10.70
CA LYS A 335 49.81 -1.77 11.80
C LYS A 335 49.39 -3.16 11.32
N ILE A 336 48.57 -3.24 10.28
CA ILE A 336 48.18 -4.51 9.68
C ILE A 336 49.44 -5.19 9.13
N ASP A 337 50.30 -4.47 8.42
CA ASP A 337 51.50 -5.02 7.81
C ASP A 337 52.53 -5.52 8.82
N SER A 338 52.66 -4.84 9.96
CA SER A 338 53.53 -5.27 11.07
C SER A 338 52.97 -6.44 11.89
N MET A 339 51.72 -6.86 11.68
CA MET A 339 51.07 -7.91 12.47
C MET A 339 51.16 -9.28 11.81
N GLU A 340 51.37 -10.33 12.59
CA GLU A 340 51.20 -11.70 12.08
C GLU A 340 49.70 -12.03 11.83
N LYS A 341 49.47 -13.09 11.05
CA LYS A 341 48.12 -13.60 10.76
C LYS A 341 47.43 -13.96 12.08
N SER A 342 46.40 -13.19 12.44
CA SER A 342 45.64 -13.34 13.68
C SER A 342 44.22 -12.84 13.48
N GLN A 343 43.29 -13.26 14.34
CA GLN A 343 41.91 -12.76 14.33
C GLN A 343 41.85 -11.23 14.47
N LYS A 344 42.77 -10.65 15.25
CA LYS A 344 42.91 -9.20 15.41
C LYS A 344 43.35 -8.51 14.10
N ARG A 345 44.30 -9.10 13.37
CA ARG A 345 44.70 -8.62 12.03
C ARG A 345 43.50 -8.61 11.08
N SER A 346 42.73 -9.69 11.03
CA SER A 346 41.52 -9.77 10.21
C SER A 346 40.48 -8.71 10.59
N LYS A 347 40.29 -8.43 11.89
CA LYS A 347 39.40 -7.36 12.35
C LYS A 347 39.86 -5.99 11.86
N PHE A 348 41.15 -5.68 11.99
CA PHE A 348 41.70 -4.40 11.50
C PHE A 348 41.63 -4.27 9.99
N GLN A 349 41.84 -5.35 9.23
CA GLN A 349 41.62 -5.37 7.78
C GLN A 349 40.17 -5.06 7.40
N GLN A 350 39.19 -5.59 8.15
CA GLN A 350 37.79 -5.24 7.93
C GLN A 350 37.51 -3.76 8.24
N LEU A 351 38.08 -3.22 9.33
CA LEU A 351 37.94 -1.80 9.66
C LEU A 351 38.57 -0.90 8.60
N LEU A 352 39.76 -1.26 8.10
CA LEU A 352 40.44 -0.52 7.05
C LEU A 352 39.60 -0.48 5.77
N ARG A 353 39.12 -1.64 5.30
CA ARG A 353 38.25 -1.70 4.12
C ARG A 353 37.00 -0.83 4.25
N LYS A 354 36.36 -0.84 5.42
CA LYS A 354 35.18 0.00 5.65
C LYS A 354 35.53 1.49 5.76
N LEU A 355 36.70 1.84 6.32
CA LEU A 355 37.19 3.20 6.34
C LEU A 355 37.50 3.71 4.93
N GLU A 356 38.18 2.90 4.11
CA GLU A 356 38.44 3.19 2.70
C GLU A 356 37.14 3.42 1.92
N GLN A 357 36.09 2.64 2.20
CA GLN A 357 34.76 2.88 1.63
C GLN A 357 34.16 4.22 2.10
N TYR A 358 34.33 4.59 3.36
CA TYR A 358 33.84 5.87 3.90
C TYR A 358 34.58 7.09 3.31
N LEU A 359 35.86 6.93 2.96
CA LEU A 359 36.70 7.98 2.38
C LEU A 359 36.31 8.36 0.93
N LYS A 360 35.63 7.48 0.20
CA LYS A 360 35.18 7.73 -1.18
C LYS A 360 34.08 8.77 -1.21
N VAL A 361 33.97 9.57 -2.26
CA VAL A 361 32.85 10.50 -2.43
C VAL A 361 31.60 9.75 -2.87
N ASP A 362 30.46 10.07 -2.26
CA ASP A 362 29.18 9.48 -2.67
C ASP A 362 28.59 10.28 -3.83
N VAL A 363 28.08 9.57 -4.82
CA VAL A 363 27.38 10.10 -5.99
C VAL A 363 25.96 9.53 -5.96
N PHE A 364 24.99 10.35 -5.60
CA PHE A 364 23.61 9.94 -5.38
C PHE A 364 22.73 10.21 -6.59
N GLY A 365 21.90 9.24 -6.96
CA GLY A 365 20.75 9.48 -7.84
C GLY A 365 19.46 9.01 -7.18
N PHE A 366 18.31 9.40 -7.73
CA PHE A 366 17.01 9.00 -7.22
C PHE A 366 16.41 7.92 -8.11
N ASN A 367 16.26 6.68 -7.60
CA ASN A 367 15.90 5.51 -8.41
C ASN A 367 16.93 5.16 -9.51
N SER A 368 18.14 5.70 -9.39
CA SER A 368 19.19 5.58 -10.39
C SER A 368 19.72 4.16 -10.54
N ALA A 369 19.62 3.33 -9.51
CA ALA A 369 20.03 1.94 -9.60
C ALA A 369 19.16 1.13 -10.58
N LYS A 370 17.91 1.57 -10.84
CA LYS A 370 16.96 0.87 -11.71
C LYS A 370 16.76 1.52 -13.07
N PHE A 371 17.07 2.81 -13.22
CA PHE A 371 16.84 3.55 -14.45
C PHE A 371 18.15 4.15 -15.00
N ASP A 372 18.69 5.17 -14.33
CA ASP A 372 19.80 5.98 -14.85
C ASP A 372 21.07 5.16 -15.10
N ILE A 373 21.51 4.39 -14.09
CA ILE A 373 22.73 3.59 -14.20
C ILE A 373 22.58 2.52 -15.29
N PRO A 374 21.47 1.76 -15.43
CA PRO A 374 21.25 0.91 -16.59
C PRO A 374 21.40 1.59 -17.95
N VAL A 375 20.87 2.81 -18.12
CA VAL A 375 21.00 3.59 -19.37
C VAL A 375 22.45 4.00 -19.61
N LEU A 376 23.15 4.43 -18.55
CA LEU A 376 24.53 4.91 -18.65
C LEU A 376 25.58 3.77 -18.70
N ALA A 377 25.30 2.61 -18.12
CA ALA A 377 26.26 1.54 -17.82
C ALA A 377 27.15 1.12 -19.01
N PRO A 378 26.64 0.98 -20.26
CA PRO A 378 27.46 0.61 -21.41
C PRO A 378 28.63 1.57 -21.66
N TYR A 379 28.48 2.83 -21.30
CA TYR A 379 29.48 3.89 -21.49
C TYR A 379 30.15 4.28 -20.17
N LEU A 380 29.42 4.22 -19.06
CA LEU A 380 29.86 4.66 -17.74
C LEU A 380 30.90 3.71 -17.14
N LEU A 381 30.67 2.40 -17.19
CA LEU A 381 31.58 1.45 -16.54
C LEU A 381 33.00 1.46 -17.14
N PRO A 382 33.18 1.48 -18.49
CA PRO A 382 34.50 1.64 -19.08
C PRO A 382 35.18 2.95 -18.66
N GLN A 383 34.46 4.07 -18.69
CA GLN A 383 35.01 5.39 -18.33
C GLN A 383 35.40 5.47 -16.85
N LEU A 384 34.60 4.89 -15.95
CA LEU A 384 34.92 4.79 -14.53
C LEU A 384 36.16 3.92 -14.27
N GLN A 385 36.28 2.79 -14.97
CA GLN A 385 37.43 1.91 -14.81
C GLN A 385 38.73 2.56 -15.33
N GLU A 386 38.64 3.28 -16.45
CA GLU A 386 39.78 3.96 -17.07
C GLU A 386 40.26 5.15 -16.24
N HIS A 387 39.33 5.95 -15.71
CA HIS A 387 39.68 7.24 -15.10
C HIS A 387 39.62 7.23 -13.56
N CYS A 388 38.76 6.43 -12.94
CA CYS A 388 38.52 6.45 -11.50
C CYS A 388 39.12 5.24 -10.75
N GLY A 389 39.86 4.38 -11.44
CA GLY A 389 40.58 3.24 -10.84
C GLY A 389 39.77 1.95 -10.79
N LYS A 390 40.01 1.13 -9.78
CA LYS A 390 39.44 -0.23 -9.70
C LYS A 390 37.92 -0.20 -9.58
N LEU A 391 37.25 -0.75 -10.58
CA LEU A 391 35.80 -0.86 -10.63
C LEU A 391 35.29 -2.09 -9.83
N SER A 392 34.30 -1.86 -8.96
CA SER A 392 33.50 -2.89 -8.30
C SER A 392 32.02 -2.65 -8.55
N VAL A 393 31.30 -3.67 -9.02
CA VAL A 393 29.88 -3.57 -9.35
C VAL A 393 29.10 -4.66 -8.63
N ILE A 394 28.04 -4.28 -7.94
CA ILE A 394 27.07 -5.20 -7.34
C ILE A 394 25.73 -5.00 -8.03
N LYS A 395 25.27 -6.04 -8.72
CA LYS A 395 23.96 -6.06 -9.38
C LYS A 395 22.99 -6.97 -8.61
N LYS A 396 21.75 -6.53 -8.43
CA LYS A 396 20.63 -7.30 -7.85
C LYS A 396 19.47 -7.32 -8.85
N GLY A 397 19.31 -8.44 -9.56
CA GLY A 397 18.36 -8.52 -10.67
C GLY A 397 18.74 -7.57 -11.80
N THR A 398 17.84 -6.67 -12.19
CA THR A 398 18.10 -5.61 -13.18
C THR A 398 18.78 -4.38 -12.58
N SER A 399 18.84 -4.26 -11.25
CA SER A 399 19.28 -3.06 -10.56
C SER A 399 20.77 -3.07 -10.24
N PHE A 400 21.47 -1.97 -10.54
CA PHE A 400 22.85 -1.70 -10.13
C PHE A 400 22.87 -1.18 -8.70
N PHE A 401 22.87 -2.11 -7.73
CA PHE A 401 22.80 -1.78 -6.31
C PHE A 401 24.01 -0.96 -5.81
N LEU A 402 25.19 -1.20 -6.38
CA LEU A 402 26.40 -0.44 -6.09
C LEU A 402 27.31 -0.43 -7.32
N VAL A 403 27.80 0.75 -7.70
CA VAL A 403 28.93 0.93 -8.64
C VAL A 403 29.98 1.75 -7.93
N GLU A 404 31.15 1.17 -7.70
CA GLU A 404 32.18 1.73 -6.85
C GLU A 404 33.53 1.75 -7.58
N THR A 405 34.31 2.80 -7.35
CA THR A 405 35.68 2.98 -7.84
C THR A 405 36.62 3.22 -6.65
N ASP A 406 37.88 3.59 -6.91
CA ASP A 406 38.81 3.94 -5.83
C ASP A 406 38.47 5.29 -5.18
N ILE A 407 37.82 6.19 -5.92
CA ILE A 407 37.55 7.57 -5.46
C ILE A 407 36.07 7.87 -5.20
N CYS A 408 35.13 7.12 -5.79
CA CYS A 408 33.70 7.39 -5.64
C CYS A 408 32.83 6.14 -5.56
N SER A 409 31.62 6.34 -5.04
CA SER A 409 30.59 5.30 -4.88
C SER A 409 29.24 5.84 -5.37
N PHE A 410 28.69 5.23 -6.42
CA PHE A 410 27.35 5.52 -6.90
C PHE A 410 26.33 4.78 -6.03
N LYS A 411 25.42 5.56 -5.44
CA LYS A 411 24.39 5.07 -4.52
C LYS A 411 23.02 5.58 -4.95
N ASP A 412 22.01 4.75 -4.73
CA ASP A 412 20.62 5.14 -4.95
C ASP A 412 19.99 5.54 -3.62
N VAL A 413 19.45 6.76 -3.57
CA VAL A 413 18.79 7.32 -2.38
C VAL A 413 17.60 6.46 -1.96
N LEU A 414 16.92 5.79 -2.90
CA LEU A 414 15.79 4.91 -2.58
C LEU A 414 16.18 3.71 -1.71
N ASN A 415 17.45 3.31 -1.70
CA ASN A 415 17.91 2.28 -0.76
C ASN A 415 17.99 2.81 0.68
N LEU A 416 18.05 4.13 0.86
CA LEU A 416 18.16 4.84 2.14
C LEU A 416 16.84 5.48 2.58
N THR A 417 15.72 5.15 1.93
CA THR A 417 14.38 5.60 2.31
C THR A 417 13.36 4.49 2.11
N THR A 418 12.15 4.68 2.66
CA THR A 418 11.00 3.88 2.27
C THR A 418 10.63 4.16 0.81
N PRO A 419 10.00 3.22 0.08
CA PRO A 419 9.55 3.45 -1.29
C PRO A 419 8.68 4.71 -1.38
N ILE A 420 9.16 5.72 -2.11
CA ILE A 420 8.55 7.04 -2.19
C ILE A 420 8.91 7.69 -3.54
N SER A 421 8.08 8.61 -4.04
CA SER A 421 8.44 9.45 -5.18
C SER A 421 9.41 10.56 -4.76
N LEU A 422 10.08 11.20 -5.73
CA LEU A 422 10.96 12.33 -5.46
C LEU A 422 10.21 13.45 -4.74
N SER A 423 9.07 13.89 -5.29
CA SER A 423 8.16 14.86 -4.64
C SER A 423 7.82 14.50 -3.19
N GLY A 424 7.55 13.21 -2.93
CA GLY A 424 7.30 12.71 -1.58
C GLY A 424 8.53 12.82 -0.68
N TYR A 425 9.72 12.47 -1.18
CA TYR A 425 10.98 12.56 -0.46
C TYR A 425 11.36 14.02 -0.14
N LEU A 426 11.17 14.94 -1.09
CA LEU A 426 11.37 16.38 -0.88
C LEU A 426 10.42 16.89 0.20
N LYS A 427 9.13 16.54 0.12
CA LYS A 427 8.11 16.92 1.11
C LYS A 427 8.41 16.37 2.51
N GLN A 428 8.82 15.10 2.62
CA GLN A 428 9.22 14.48 3.88
C GLN A 428 10.37 15.25 4.54
N ASN A 429 11.31 15.71 3.72
CA ASN A 429 12.43 16.52 4.17
C ASN A 429 12.13 18.02 4.17
N ARG A 430 10.89 18.48 3.98
CA ARG A 430 10.51 19.92 3.97
C ARG A 430 11.34 20.75 3.00
N ILE A 431 11.74 20.18 1.88
CA ILE A 431 12.37 20.89 0.76
C ILE A 431 11.25 21.41 -0.13
N ALA A 432 11.33 22.69 -0.50
CA ALA A 432 10.40 23.27 -1.46
C ALA A 432 10.67 22.64 -2.83
N GLU A 433 9.63 22.07 -3.43
CA GLU A 433 9.67 21.52 -4.78
C GLU A 433 9.18 22.59 -5.75
N GLU A 434 9.99 22.92 -6.74
CA GLU A 434 9.56 23.66 -7.92
C GLU A 434 9.27 22.66 -9.03
N LYS A 435 8.02 22.60 -9.51
CA LYS A 435 7.60 21.61 -10.51
C LYS A 435 7.87 22.11 -11.92
N GLY A 436 8.79 21.45 -12.60
CA GLY A 436 8.98 21.60 -14.04
C GLY A 436 8.06 20.67 -14.85
N ILE A 437 7.98 20.93 -16.16
CA ILE A 437 7.37 20.02 -17.13
C ILE A 437 8.31 19.79 -18.31
N TRP A 438 8.32 18.56 -18.81
CA TRP A 438 9.09 18.14 -19.98
C TRP A 438 8.23 17.25 -20.90
N PRO A 439 8.22 17.49 -22.23
CA PRO A 439 7.41 16.74 -23.18
C PRO A 439 8.12 15.44 -23.61
N TYR A 440 8.06 14.42 -22.76
CA TYR A 440 8.80 13.16 -22.94
C TYR A 440 8.60 12.47 -24.30
N SER A 441 7.42 12.60 -24.91
CA SER A 441 7.06 11.92 -26.17
C SER A 441 7.23 12.78 -27.42
N LEU A 442 7.56 14.07 -27.28
CA LEU A 442 7.64 15.01 -28.41
C LEU A 442 8.91 14.82 -29.25
N TYR A 443 10.06 14.69 -28.57
CA TYR A 443 11.36 14.69 -29.25
C TYR A 443 11.91 13.27 -29.40
N ARG A 444 12.32 12.94 -30.63
CA ARG A 444 12.91 11.65 -31.01
C ARG A 444 14.40 11.74 -31.34
N SER A 445 14.95 12.95 -31.42
CA SER A 445 16.37 13.20 -31.68
C SER A 445 16.89 14.45 -30.95
N VAL A 446 18.20 14.48 -30.71
CA VAL A 446 18.90 15.66 -30.19
C VAL A 446 18.74 16.86 -31.14
N ALA A 447 18.71 16.59 -32.45
CA ALA A 447 18.59 17.62 -33.47
C ALA A 447 17.24 18.35 -33.44
N GLU A 448 16.14 17.65 -33.12
CA GLU A 448 14.82 18.25 -32.95
C GLU A 448 14.80 19.21 -31.76
N ILE A 449 15.36 18.81 -30.61
CA ILE A 449 15.42 19.65 -29.41
C ILE A 449 16.23 20.91 -29.69
N LYS A 450 17.39 20.77 -30.35
CA LYS A 450 18.27 21.90 -30.70
C LYS A 450 17.64 22.90 -31.67
N LYS A 451 16.69 22.46 -32.48
CA LYS A 451 15.94 23.34 -33.41
C LYS A 451 14.68 23.93 -32.79
N CYS A 452 14.26 23.44 -31.63
CA CYS A 452 13.03 23.89 -30.99
C CYS A 452 13.28 25.15 -30.17
N GLU A 453 12.90 26.28 -30.75
CA GLU A 453 13.02 27.59 -30.10
C GLU A 453 11.81 27.93 -29.23
N ASP A 454 10.65 27.32 -29.49
CA ASP A 454 9.38 27.69 -28.85
C ASP A 454 8.93 26.68 -27.81
N PHE A 455 8.16 27.17 -26.84
CA PHE A 455 7.56 26.29 -25.84
C PHE A 455 6.49 25.39 -26.50
N PRO A 456 6.53 24.07 -26.30
CA PRO A 456 5.59 23.13 -26.92
C PRO A 456 4.13 23.44 -26.61
N ALA A 457 3.24 23.00 -27.50
CA ALA A 457 1.80 23.08 -27.27
C ALA A 457 1.37 22.17 -26.11
N TYR A 458 0.21 22.43 -25.52
CA TYR A 458 -0.28 21.71 -24.35
C TYR A 458 -0.50 20.21 -24.64
N GLU A 459 -0.89 19.88 -25.87
CA GLU A 459 -1.15 18.52 -26.33
C GLU A 459 0.11 17.65 -26.32
N GLU A 460 1.28 18.26 -26.50
CA GLU A 460 2.59 17.57 -26.54
C GLU A 460 3.07 17.06 -25.16
N PHE A 461 2.36 17.43 -24.08
CA PHE A 461 2.64 16.97 -22.72
C PHE A 461 1.77 15.78 -22.28
N TYR A 462 0.98 15.20 -23.19
CA TYR A 462 0.19 14.02 -22.89
C TYR A 462 1.07 12.81 -22.54
N SER A 463 0.81 12.17 -21.41
CA SER A 463 1.54 10.98 -20.98
C SER A 463 0.76 9.72 -21.36
N GLU A 464 1.29 8.92 -22.29
CA GLU A 464 0.72 7.61 -22.63
C GLU A 464 0.77 6.65 -21.44
N LEU A 465 1.82 6.71 -20.61
CA LEU A 465 1.94 5.86 -19.43
C LEU A 465 0.84 6.15 -18.39
N LYS A 466 0.48 7.42 -18.19
CA LYS A 466 -0.53 7.84 -17.21
C LYS A 466 -1.93 8.03 -17.82
N GLN A 467 -2.04 7.96 -19.16
CA GLN A 467 -3.26 8.21 -19.92
C GLN A 467 -3.95 9.54 -19.53
N GLN A 468 -3.15 10.58 -19.34
CA GLN A 468 -3.62 11.91 -18.97
C GLN A 468 -2.61 12.98 -19.38
N ASN A 469 -3.11 14.19 -19.59
CA ASN A 469 -2.27 15.37 -19.75
C ASN A 469 -1.89 15.96 -18.37
N ILE A 470 -0.89 16.84 -18.35
CA ILE A 470 -0.52 17.63 -17.18
C ILE A 470 -1.65 18.61 -16.82
N PRO A 471 -1.76 19.07 -15.56
CA PRO A 471 -2.71 20.13 -15.20
C PRO A 471 -2.49 21.38 -16.03
N ARG A 472 -3.58 22.02 -16.46
CA ARG A 472 -3.54 23.18 -17.35
C ARG A 472 -2.82 24.37 -16.70
N GLU A 473 -3.03 24.55 -15.41
CA GLU A 473 -2.40 25.61 -14.61
C GLU A 473 -0.88 25.46 -14.59
N LEU A 474 -0.38 24.22 -14.42
CA LEU A 474 1.06 23.92 -14.42
C LEU A 474 1.69 24.21 -15.79
N TYR A 475 0.98 23.93 -16.88
CA TYR A 475 1.39 24.28 -18.24
C TYR A 475 1.50 25.80 -18.42
N ASP A 476 0.44 26.54 -18.07
CA ASP A 476 0.42 28.00 -18.26
C ASP A 476 1.50 28.69 -17.40
N GLU A 477 1.78 28.19 -16.19
CA GLU A 477 2.88 28.66 -15.33
C GLU A 477 4.26 28.42 -15.95
N ASN A 478 4.56 27.18 -16.39
CA ASN A 478 5.84 26.84 -16.98
C ASN A 478 6.07 27.57 -18.32
N ARG A 479 5.03 27.69 -19.15
CA ARG A 479 5.07 28.47 -20.39
C ARG A 479 5.36 29.94 -20.11
N LYS A 480 4.79 30.51 -19.05
CA LYS A 480 5.09 31.89 -18.63
C LYS A 480 6.56 32.03 -18.22
N ILE A 481 7.10 31.09 -17.45
CA ILE A 481 8.52 31.10 -17.05
C ILE A 481 9.41 31.04 -18.30
N PHE A 482 9.16 30.11 -19.22
CA PHE A 482 9.90 30.00 -20.46
C PHE A 482 9.88 31.30 -21.27
N ASN A 483 8.70 31.91 -21.45
CA ASN A 483 8.57 33.15 -22.20
C ASN A 483 9.27 34.33 -21.52
N VAL A 484 9.32 34.38 -20.20
CA VAL A 484 10.07 35.40 -19.44
C VAL A 484 11.57 35.24 -19.67
N GLU A 485 12.09 34.01 -19.62
CA GLU A 485 13.52 33.76 -19.90
C GLU A 485 13.87 34.04 -21.36
N LYS A 486 13.00 33.67 -22.32
CA LYS A 486 13.16 34.01 -23.75
C LYS A 486 13.08 35.52 -24.02
N TRP A 487 12.27 36.25 -23.24
CA TRP A 487 12.25 37.71 -23.32
C TRP A 487 13.55 38.34 -22.82
N LYS A 488 14.16 37.79 -21.75
CA LYS A 488 15.45 38.25 -21.23
C LYS A 488 16.61 37.87 -22.14
N ASN A 489 16.55 36.68 -22.74
CA ASN A 489 17.53 36.14 -23.67
C ASN A 489 16.81 35.58 -24.91
N PRO A 490 16.78 36.32 -26.04
CA PRO A 490 16.12 35.87 -27.27
C PRO A 490 16.66 34.54 -27.82
N GLU A 491 17.88 34.15 -27.46
CA GLU A 491 18.50 32.87 -27.83
C GLU A 491 18.11 31.71 -26.89
N TYR A 492 17.23 31.93 -25.91
CA TYR A 492 16.77 30.88 -25.00
C TYR A 492 15.90 29.87 -25.75
N THR A 493 16.32 28.61 -25.73
CA THR A 493 15.67 27.51 -26.48
C THR A 493 15.18 26.39 -25.55
N MET A 494 14.58 25.35 -26.14
CA MET A 494 14.25 24.13 -25.40
C MET A 494 15.46 23.38 -24.85
N VAL A 495 16.66 23.62 -25.39
CA VAL A 495 17.93 23.13 -24.82
C VAL A 495 18.21 23.78 -23.47
N ASP A 496 17.93 25.08 -23.32
CA ASP A 496 18.12 25.80 -22.06
C ASP A 496 17.03 25.46 -21.05
N TRP A 497 15.80 25.25 -21.54
CA TRP A 497 14.71 24.70 -20.74
C TRP A 497 15.04 23.31 -20.18
N LEU A 498 15.65 22.43 -20.99
CA LEU A 498 16.13 21.12 -20.53
C LEU A 498 17.12 21.25 -19.39
N LYS A 499 18.12 22.15 -19.50
CA LYS A 499 19.09 22.40 -18.42
C LYS A 499 18.39 22.82 -17.14
N ARG A 500 17.44 23.75 -17.23
CA ARG A 500 16.63 24.16 -16.09
C ARG A 500 15.89 22.98 -15.49
N TYR A 501 15.18 22.21 -16.32
CA TYR A 501 14.36 21.07 -15.90
C TYR A 501 15.18 20.03 -15.13
N ASN A 502 16.32 19.61 -15.68
CA ASN A 502 17.26 18.70 -15.05
C ASN A 502 17.72 19.15 -13.65
N LEU A 503 17.97 20.45 -13.47
CA LEU A 503 18.43 21.01 -12.19
C LEU A 503 17.33 21.08 -11.13
N LEU A 504 16.05 21.10 -11.54
CA LEU A 504 14.91 21.07 -10.62
C LEU A 504 14.84 19.76 -9.82
N ASP A 505 15.41 18.67 -10.31
CA ASP A 505 15.47 17.40 -9.58
C ASP A 505 16.80 17.25 -8.82
N CYS A 506 17.93 17.58 -9.44
CA CYS A 506 19.27 17.41 -8.84
C CYS A 506 19.51 18.21 -7.55
N ASN A 507 19.19 19.51 -7.54
CA ASN A 507 19.53 20.38 -6.41
C ASN A 507 18.61 20.14 -5.20
N PRO A 508 17.28 20.06 -5.37
CA PRO A 508 16.40 19.72 -4.26
C PRO A 508 16.71 18.34 -3.68
N LEU A 509 17.11 17.37 -4.52
CA LEU A 509 17.56 16.07 -4.05
C LEU A 509 18.79 16.20 -3.14
N ALA A 510 19.80 16.98 -3.52
CA ALA A 510 21.00 17.18 -2.71
C ALA A 510 20.67 17.76 -1.33
N HIS A 511 19.81 18.78 -1.29
CA HIS A 511 19.34 19.36 -0.03
C HIS A 511 18.47 18.41 0.80
N ALA A 512 17.65 17.58 0.16
CA ALA A 512 16.84 16.58 0.83
C ALA A 512 17.70 15.50 1.49
N ILE A 513 18.72 15.00 0.80
CA ILE A 513 19.69 14.03 1.35
C ILE A 513 20.41 14.63 2.55
N ASP A 514 20.92 15.86 2.42
CA ASP A 514 21.69 16.50 3.49
C ASP A 514 20.86 16.64 4.77
N ARG A 515 19.60 17.07 4.62
CA ARG A 515 18.67 17.18 5.74
C ARG A 515 18.25 15.83 6.30
N ALA A 516 17.98 14.84 5.44
CA ALA A 516 17.68 13.49 5.88
C ALA A 516 18.82 12.93 6.73
N PHE A 517 20.06 13.02 6.24
CA PHE A 517 21.23 12.49 6.93
C PHE A 517 21.54 13.30 8.20
N GLY A 518 21.31 14.62 8.19
CA GLY A 518 21.37 15.45 9.39
C GLY A 518 20.39 15.00 10.47
N ASN A 519 19.16 14.62 10.09
CA ASN A 519 18.19 14.06 11.03
C ASN A 519 18.65 12.70 11.57
N PHE A 520 19.21 11.82 10.74
CA PHE A 520 19.77 10.54 11.19
C PHE A 520 20.92 10.74 12.19
N GLN A 521 21.83 11.66 11.92
CA GLN A 521 22.92 11.97 12.85
C GLN A 521 22.39 12.56 14.17
N LYS A 522 21.39 13.45 14.11
CA LYS A 522 20.83 14.08 15.30
C LYS A 522 20.09 13.08 16.19
N VAL A 523 19.32 12.17 15.61
CA VAL A 523 18.43 11.25 16.34
C VAL A 523 19.12 9.94 16.69
N PHE A 524 19.88 9.36 15.78
CA PHE A 524 20.48 8.03 15.92
C PHE A 524 22.00 8.06 16.10
N LYS A 525 22.66 9.22 15.99
CA LYS A 525 24.13 9.35 16.05
C LYS A 525 24.83 8.49 14.99
N MET A 526 24.20 8.37 13.83
CA MET A 526 24.68 7.60 12.69
C MET A 526 24.73 8.45 11.43
N ASP A 527 25.77 8.22 10.64
CA ASP A 527 25.93 8.78 9.31
C ASP A 527 25.47 7.74 8.25
N PRO A 528 24.33 7.96 7.57
CA PRO A 528 23.82 7.01 6.59
C PRO A 528 24.75 6.78 5.39
N SER A 529 25.71 7.66 5.13
CA SER A 529 26.69 7.47 4.05
C SER A 529 27.56 6.21 4.25
N MET A 530 27.67 5.70 5.48
CA MET A 530 28.36 4.44 5.79
C MET A 530 27.60 3.19 5.35
N SER A 531 26.32 3.32 4.98
CA SER A 531 25.44 2.22 4.64
C SER A 531 25.07 2.23 3.16
N LEU A 532 24.80 1.03 2.60
CA LEU A 532 24.28 0.87 1.24
C LEU A 532 22.74 0.89 1.20
N SER A 533 22.10 0.71 2.35
CA SER A 533 20.66 0.75 2.54
C SER A 533 20.33 1.33 3.91
N LEU A 534 19.04 1.55 4.20
CA LEU A 534 18.56 2.01 5.50
C LEU A 534 19.29 1.24 6.63
N PRO A 535 19.96 1.96 7.55
CA PRO A 535 20.76 1.36 8.63
C PRO A 535 19.91 0.68 9.71
#